data_AF-A0A1M3NGV7-F1
#
_entry.id   AF-A0A1M3NGV7-F1
#
_cell.length_a   1.000
_cell.length_b   1.000
_cell.length_c   1.000
_cell.angle_alpha   90.00
_cell.angle_beta   90.00
_cell.angle_gamma   90.00
#
_symmetry.space_group_name_H-M   'P 1'
#
loop_
_entity.id
_entity.type
_entity.pdbx_description
1 polymer ?
#
loop_
_entity_poly.entity_id
_entity_poly.type
_entity_poly.pdbx_seq_one_letter_code
_entity_poly.pdbx_strand_id
1 'polypeptide(L)'
;MSDDEHDGPAPRDQNSPSALNSADPIRNFSLGVDERIRALTIGVPAWAARKRKIEDDEARYVAELLELHDELMAKKRRSEEIEDALLAAASALDLSKLNELVRTHNRYYPIEANLPMDRATGGYLVYGRVWTPEATYTAARLVATVRTTIERRRDEG
;
A
#
# COMPACT_ATOMS: atom_id res chain seq x y z
N MET A 1 -25.39 34.29 59.35
CA MET A 1 -26.40 33.26 59.65
C MET A 1 -27.25 33.17 58.41
N SER A 2 -27.09 32.07 57.65
CA SER A 2 -27.93 31.59 56.54
C SER A 2 -28.07 32.48 55.30
N ASP A 3 -28.23 31.99 54.08
CA ASP A 3 -28.14 30.69 53.38
C ASP A 3 -28.22 31.10 51.89
N ASP A 4 -27.32 30.65 51.01
CA ASP A 4 -27.49 29.47 50.15
C ASP A 4 -28.57 29.67 49.06
N GLU A 5 -28.16 29.98 47.81
CA GLU A 5 -29.01 29.77 46.62
C GLU A 5 -28.18 29.51 45.36
N HIS A 6 -27.80 28.23 45.25
CA HIS A 6 -28.06 27.36 44.10
C HIS A 6 -27.72 27.85 42.67
N ASP A 7 -26.51 27.46 42.26
CA ASP A 7 -26.04 27.30 40.88
C ASP A 7 -26.82 26.16 40.18
N GLY A 8 -27.58 26.48 39.14
CA GLY A 8 -28.32 25.53 38.32
C GLY A 8 -27.84 25.58 36.87
N PRO A 9 -27.29 24.49 36.30
CA PRO A 9 -26.76 24.52 34.95
C PRO A 9 -27.87 24.54 33.89
N ALA A 10 -27.65 25.35 32.86
CA ALA A 10 -28.46 25.45 31.65
C ALA A 10 -28.71 24.07 30.96
N PRO A 11 -29.83 23.90 30.24
CA PRO A 11 -30.22 22.62 29.65
C PRO A 11 -29.21 22.16 28.59
N ARG A 12 -28.76 20.91 28.72
CA ARG A 12 -27.84 20.26 27.79
C ARG A 12 -28.53 20.02 26.45
N ASP A 13 -27.89 20.50 25.39
CA ASP A 13 -28.24 20.25 23.99
C ASP A 13 -28.14 18.75 23.68
N GLN A 14 -29.27 18.09 23.44
CA GLN A 14 -29.36 16.62 23.34
C GLN A 14 -28.96 16.06 21.96
N ASN A 15 -28.30 16.85 21.11
CA ASN A 15 -27.95 16.42 19.76
C ASN A 15 -26.46 16.14 19.53
N SER A 16 -25.71 15.86 20.59
CA SER A 16 -24.35 15.31 20.47
C SER A 16 -24.42 13.80 20.28
N PRO A 17 -23.92 13.23 19.16
CA PRO A 17 -23.86 11.78 19.00
C PRO A 17 -22.94 11.18 20.08
N SER A 18 -23.53 10.34 20.93
CA SER A 18 -22.87 9.64 22.03
C SER A 18 -21.80 8.69 21.49
N ALA A 19 -20.56 8.84 21.96
CA ALA A 19 -19.40 7.99 21.63
C ALA A 19 -19.46 6.58 22.24
N LEU A 20 -20.66 6.06 22.51
CA LEU A 20 -20.90 4.77 23.16
C LEU A 20 -21.86 3.92 22.32
N ASN A 21 -21.45 3.60 21.08
CA ASN A 21 -21.93 2.45 20.34
C ASN A 21 -20.76 1.86 19.55
N SER A 22 -20.09 0.88 20.17
CA SER A 22 -18.85 0.24 19.70
C SER A 22 -19.13 -0.87 18.67
N ALA A 23 -20.04 -0.62 17.72
CA ALA A 23 -20.41 -1.59 16.69
C ALA A 23 -20.62 -0.98 15.29
N ASP A 24 -20.25 0.29 15.07
CA ASP A 24 -20.14 0.84 13.73
C ASP A 24 -18.67 0.77 13.27
N PRO A 25 -18.37 0.20 12.08
CA PRO A 25 -17.03 0.27 11.51
C PRO A 25 -16.63 1.74 11.45
N ILE A 26 -15.42 2.07 11.94
CA ILE A 26 -14.85 3.40 11.75
C ILE A 26 -14.81 3.66 10.24
N ARG A 27 -15.75 4.47 9.75
CA ARG A 27 -15.83 4.87 8.34
C ARG A 27 -14.77 5.94 8.08
N ASN A 28 -13.50 5.54 8.05
CA ASN A 28 -12.34 6.39 7.74
C ASN A 28 -12.23 6.77 6.26
N PHE A 29 -13.34 6.90 5.53
CA PHE A 29 -13.33 7.32 4.13
C PHE A 29 -14.51 8.25 3.84
N SER A 30 -14.54 9.42 4.47
CA SER A 30 -15.25 10.54 3.85
C SER A 30 -14.36 11.12 2.77
N LEU A 31 -14.51 10.62 1.53
CA LEU A 31 -13.95 11.33 0.37
C LEU A 31 -14.40 12.79 0.46
N GLY A 32 -13.48 13.74 0.30
CA GLY A 32 -13.86 15.16 0.22
C GLY A 32 -14.85 15.36 -0.93
N VAL A 33 -15.71 16.39 -0.87
CA VAL A 33 -16.60 16.73 -2.00
C VAL A 33 -15.78 16.91 -3.28
N ASP A 34 -14.62 17.53 -3.18
CA ASP A 34 -13.68 17.72 -4.30
C ASP A 34 -13.10 16.40 -4.82
N GLU A 35 -12.85 15.43 -3.93
CA GLU A 35 -12.31 14.12 -4.30
C GLU A 35 -13.37 13.25 -4.98
N ARG A 36 -14.63 13.33 -4.53
CA ARG A 36 -15.78 12.74 -5.23
C ARG A 36 -16.00 13.38 -6.61
N ILE A 37 -15.94 14.71 -6.71
CA ILE A 37 -16.09 15.42 -7.99
C ILE A 37 -14.96 15.05 -8.96
N ARG A 38 -13.70 14.96 -8.47
CA ARG A 38 -12.56 14.48 -9.27
C ARG A 38 -12.76 13.05 -9.74
N ALA A 39 -13.18 12.13 -8.87
CA ALA A 39 -13.44 10.74 -9.26
C ALA A 39 -14.55 10.64 -10.32
N LEU A 40 -15.58 11.48 -10.24
CA LEU A 40 -16.70 11.54 -11.20
C LEU A 40 -16.35 12.22 -12.53
N THR A 41 -15.37 13.14 -12.54
CA THR A 41 -15.07 13.99 -13.70
C THR A 41 -13.78 13.57 -14.44
N ILE A 42 -12.77 13.09 -13.72
CA ILE A 42 -11.42 12.80 -14.23
C ILE A 42 -11.12 11.28 -14.24
N GLY A 43 -11.83 10.49 -13.43
CA GLY A 43 -11.54 9.08 -13.21
C GLY A 43 -10.46 8.85 -12.15
N VAL A 44 -9.84 7.66 -12.18
CA VAL A 44 -8.79 7.27 -11.21
C VAL A 44 -7.58 8.22 -11.33
N PRO A 45 -7.04 8.76 -10.22
CA PRO A 45 -5.85 9.61 -10.26
C PRO A 45 -4.67 8.91 -10.97
N ALA A 46 -3.91 9.66 -11.76
CA ALA A 46 -2.80 9.11 -12.56
C ALA A 46 -1.77 8.33 -11.72
N TRP A 47 -1.39 8.86 -10.55
CA TRP A 47 -0.50 8.15 -9.62
C TRP A 47 -1.07 6.82 -9.14
N ALA A 48 -2.38 6.75 -8.89
CA ALA A 48 -3.05 5.55 -8.40
C ALA A 48 -3.11 4.49 -9.51
N ALA A 49 -3.44 4.90 -10.74
CA ALA A 49 -3.38 4.03 -11.90
C ALA A 49 -1.96 3.50 -12.16
N ARG A 50 -0.92 4.35 -12.06
CA ARG A 50 0.48 3.92 -12.18
C ARG A 50 0.87 2.94 -11.07
N LYS A 51 0.51 3.23 -9.81
CA LYS A 51 0.82 2.34 -8.68
C LYS A 51 0.16 0.97 -8.86
N ARG A 52 -1.11 0.96 -9.26
CA ARG A 52 -1.81 -0.27 -9.56
C ARG A 52 -1.13 -1.09 -10.65
N LYS A 53 -0.68 -0.43 -11.72
CA LYS A 53 0.04 -1.11 -12.80
C LYS A 53 1.38 -1.70 -12.34
N ILE A 54 2.12 -1.01 -11.47
CA ILE A 54 3.36 -1.53 -10.86
C ILE A 54 3.06 -2.81 -10.06
N GLU A 55 2.02 -2.77 -9.22
CA GLU A 55 1.60 -3.91 -8.41
C GLU A 55 1.13 -5.09 -9.27
N ASP A 56 0.35 -4.83 -10.33
CA ASP A 56 -0.13 -5.86 -11.24
C ASP A 56 1.04 -6.50 -12.02
N ASP A 57 2.04 -5.72 -12.44
CA ASP A 57 3.24 -6.25 -13.10
C ASP A 57 4.12 -7.06 -12.14
N GLU A 58 4.32 -6.60 -10.90
CA GLU A 58 5.00 -7.38 -9.86
C GLU A 58 4.27 -8.70 -9.60
N ALA A 59 2.95 -8.66 -9.38
CA ALA A 59 2.15 -9.83 -9.10
C ALA A 59 2.21 -10.86 -10.24
N ARG A 60 2.20 -10.39 -11.49
CA ARG A 60 2.38 -11.25 -12.67
C ARG A 60 3.73 -11.97 -12.66
N TYR A 61 4.84 -11.26 -12.46
CA TYR A 61 6.17 -11.89 -12.42
C TYR A 61 6.33 -12.84 -11.24
N VAL A 62 5.80 -12.49 -10.07
CA VAL A 62 5.82 -13.35 -8.88
C VAL A 62 4.99 -14.62 -9.13
N ALA A 63 3.83 -14.51 -9.79
CA ALA A 63 3.01 -15.67 -10.15
C ALA A 63 3.74 -16.61 -11.13
N GLU A 64 4.34 -16.07 -12.20
CA GLU A 64 5.14 -16.86 -13.16
C GLU A 64 6.29 -17.61 -12.46
N LEU A 65 6.98 -16.98 -11.52
CA LEU A 65 8.06 -17.61 -10.75
C LEU A 65 7.54 -18.66 -9.75
N LEU A 66 6.37 -18.45 -9.16
CA LEU A 66 5.73 -19.42 -8.27
C LEU A 66 5.28 -20.67 -9.03
N GLU A 67 4.75 -20.51 -10.25
CA GLU A 67 4.42 -21.63 -11.13
C GLU A 67 5.68 -22.46 -11.45
N LEU A 68 6.78 -21.80 -11.80
CA LEU A 68 8.07 -22.47 -12.01
C LEU A 68 8.56 -23.21 -10.76
N HIS A 69 8.45 -22.59 -9.58
CA HIS A 69 8.79 -23.23 -8.31
C HIS A 69 7.97 -24.52 -8.11
N ASP A 70 6.65 -24.43 -8.27
CA ASP A 70 5.74 -25.55 -8.03
C ASP A 70 6.00 -26.70 -9.03
N GLU A 71 6.30 -26.39 -10.28
CA GLU A 71 6.73 -27.38 -11.27
C GLU A 71 8.02 -28.10 -10.90
N LEU A 72 9.04 -27.37 -10.43
CA LEU A 72 10.33 -27.95 -10.08
C LEU A 72 10.24 -28.78 -8.79
N MET A 73 9.42 -28.35 -7.83
CA MET A 73 9.07 -29.12 -6.64
C MET A 73 8.36 -30.43 -7.01
N ALA A 74 7.39 -30.39 -7.93
CA ALA A 74 6.72 -31.61 -8.43
C ALA A 74 7.70 -32.58 -9.11
N LYS A 75 8.72 -32.06 -9.78
CA LYS A 75 9.84 -32.82 -10.37
C LYS A 75 10.89 -33.28 -9.35
N LYS A 76 10.65 -33.04 -8.04
CA LYS A 76 11.53 -33.41 -6.92
C LYS A 76 12.96 -32.88 -7.09
N ARG A 77 13.11 -31.67 -7.65
CA ARG A 77 14.41 -30.99 -7.74
C ARG A 77 14.90 -30.61 -6.34
N ARG A 78 16.23 -30.50 -6.20
CA ARG A 78 16.80 -30.05 -4.93
C ARG A 78 16.52 -28.57 -4.73
N SER A 79 16.42 -28.14 -3.47
CA SER A 79 16.14 -26.73 -3.14
C SER A 79 17.13 -25.76 -3.80
N GLU A 80 18.42 -26.09 -3.83
CA GLU A 80 19.46 -25.28 -4.48
C GLU A 80 19.23 -25.14 -5.99
N GLU A 81 18.84 -26.23 -6.66
CA GLU A 81 18.55 -26.22 -8.10
C GLU A 81 17.30 -25.40 -8.43
N ILE A 82 16.32 -25.38 -7.52
CA ILE A 82 15.12 -24.56 -7.65
C ILE A 82 15.49 -23.09 -7.51
N GLU A 83 16.27 -22.73 -6.49
CA GLU A 83 16.71 -21.36 -6.26
C GLU A 83 17.54 -20.80 -7.42
N ASP A 84 18.48 -21.58 -7.95
CA ASP A 84 19.26 -21.20 -9.12
C ASP A 84 18.37 -21.01 -10.36
N ALA A 85 17.39 -21.88 -10.56
CA ALA A 85 16.43 -21.77 -11.67
C ALA A 85 15.53 -20.53 -11.53
N LEU A 86 15.05 -20.22 -10.32
CA LEU A 86 14.25 -19.02 -10.05
C LEU A 86 15.06 -17.76 -10.30
N LEU A 87 16.31 -17.71 -9.84
CA LEU A 87 17.19 -16.56 -10.07
C LEU A 87 17.50 -16.39 -11.57
N ALA A 88 17.77 -17.48 -12.29
CA ALA A 88 18.01 -17.45 -13.72
C ALA A 88 16.76 -16.96 -14.49
N ALA A 89 15.58 -17.48 -14.15
CA ALA A 89 14.31 -17.04 -14.76
C ALA A 89 14.03 -15.57 -14.47
N ALA A 90 14.16 -15.14 -13.21
CA ALA A 90 13.95 -13.74 -12.82
C ALA A 90 14.95 -12.79 -13.48
N SER A 91 16.19 -13.24 -13.72
CA SER A 91 17.22 -12.45 -14.41
C SER A 91 16.99 -12.32 -15.91
N ALA A 92 16.20 -13.22 -16.50
CA ALA A 92 15.82 -13.17 -17.91
C ALA A 92 14.63 -12.22 -18.16
N LEU A 93 13.92 -11.78 -17.12
CA LEU A 93 12.79 -10.86 -17.24
C LEU A 93 13.26 -9.47 -17.67
N ASP A 94 12.58 -8.88 -18.65
CA ASP A 94 12.76 -7.46 -18.98
C ASP A 94 12.01 -6.58 -17.96
N LEU A 95 12.74 -6.12 -16.94
CA LEU A 95 12.21 -5.22 -15.92
C LEU A 95 12.27 -3.73 -16.32
N SER A 96 12.69 -3.39 -17.55
CA SER A 96 12.89 -2.00 -17.97
C SER A 96 11.60 -1.18 -17.90
N LYS A 97 10.48 -1.73 -18.40
CA LYS A 97 9.16 -1.07 -18.41
C LYS A 97 8.60 -0.89 -17.00
N LEU A 98 8.72 -1.91 -16.14
CA LEU A 98 8.30 -1.81 -14.74
C LEU A 98 9.12 -0.73 -14.01
N ASN A 99 10.43 -0.74 -14.19
CA ASN A 99 11.30 0.23 -13.56
C ASN A 99 11.10 1.66 -14.10
N GLU A 100 10.68 1.84 -15.35
CA GLU A 100 10.25 3.15 -15.86
C GLU A 100 8.97 3.63 -15.19
N LEU A 101 7.99 2.75 -14.98
CA LEU A 101 6.79 3.08 -14.22
C LEU A 101 7.13 3.49 -12.78
N VAL A 102 8.02 2.77 -12.11
CA VAL A 102 8.48 3.11 -10.76
C VAL A 102 9.18 4.47 -10.75
N ARG A 103 10.09 4.74 -11.70
CA ARG A 103 10.76 6.05 -11.82
C ARG A 103 9.75 7.18 -12.01
N THR A 104 8.80 6.99 -12.91
CA THR A 104 7.74 7.96 -13.19
C THR A 104 6.84 8.16 -11.97
N HIS A 105 6.44 7.08 -11.30
CA HIS A 105 5.64 7.15 -10.08
C HIS A 105 6.37 7.93 -8.99
N ASN A 106 7.64 7.58 -8.70
CA ASN A 106 8.44 8.27 -7.69
C ASN A 106 8.61 9.76 -7.99
N ARG A 107 8.82 10.11 -9.26
CA ARG A 107 9.00 11.51 -9.67
C ARG A 107 7.76 12.36 -9.40
N TYR A 108 6.57 11.84 -9.67
CA TYR A 108 5.35 12.65 -9.70
C TYR A 108 4.39 12.40 -8.53
N TYR A 109 4.46 11.24 -7.87
CA TYR A 109 3.51 10.88 -6.81
C TYR A 109 3.40 11.93 -5.69
N PRO A 110 4.50 12.48 -5.13
CA PRO A 110 4.36 13.44 -4.06
C PRO A 110 3.59 14.71 -4.45
N ILE A 111 3.75 15.13 -5.70
CA ILE A 111 3.12 16.32 -6.27
C ILE A 111 1.66 16.00 -6.63
N GLU A 112 1.42 14.90 -7.35
CA GLU A 112 0.08 14.51 -7.79
C GLU A 112 -0.84 14.12 -6.63
N ALA A 113 -0.29 13.53 -5.56
CA ALA A 113 -1.02 13.20 -4.33
C ALA A 113 -1.04 14.35 -3.32
N ASN A 114 -0.44 15.50 -3.65
CA ASN A 114 -0.36 16.69 -2.78
C ASN A 114 0.13 16.34 -1.37
N LEU A 115 1.23 15.57 -1.29
CA LEU A 115 1.76 15.12 -0.01
C LEU A 115 2.24 16.32 0.83
N PRO A 116 1.92 16.37 2.13
CA PRO A 116 2.49 17.38 3.02
C PRO A 116 4.01 17.21 3.10
N MET A 117 4.73 18.31 3.27
CA MET A 117 6.18 18.32 3.43
C MET A 117 6.54 18.65 4.88
N ASP A 118 7.41 17.86 5.47
CA ASP A 118 8.05 18.21 6.73
C ASP A 118 9.04 19.35 6.49
N ARG A 119 8.80 20.50 7.14
CA ARG A 119 9.63 21.70 6.98
C ARG A 119 11.03 21.54 7.54
N ALA A 120 11.24 20.67 8.52
CA ALA A 120 12.55 20.48 9.13
C ALA A 120 13.48 19.65 8.23
N THR A 121 12.93 18.61 7.59
CA THR A 121 13.71 17.66 6.77
C THR A 121 13.61 17.92 5.26
N GLY A 122 12.60 18.67 4.82
CA GLY A 122 12.25 18.83 3.40
C GLY A 122 11.64 17.57 2.77
N GLY A 123 11.40 16.52 3.57
CA GLY A 123 10.82 15.25 3.10
C GLY A 123 9.31 15.34 2.94
N TYR A 124 8.78 14.66 1.92
CA TYR A 124 7.35 14.44 1.81
C TYR A 124 6.86 13.45 2.87
N LEU A 125 5.60 13.59 3.28
CA LEU A 125 4.96 12.74 4.27
C LEU A 125 3.77 12.01 3.65
N VAL A 126 3.72 10.70 3.84
CA VAL A 126 2.58 9.84 3.50
C VAL A 126 2.04 9.23 4.78
N TYR A 127 0.75 9.46 5.08
CA TYR A 127 0.11 9.02 6.34
C TYR A 127 0.92 9.35 7.61
N GLY A 128 1.51 10.55 7.66
CA GLY A 128 2.30 11.02 8.80
C GLY A 128 3.71 10.43 8.94
N ARG A 129 4.18 9.63 7.96
CA ARG A 129 5.54 9.07 7.91
C ARG A 129 6.30 9.65 6.73
N VAL A 130 7.63 9.72 6.85
CA VAL A 130 8.49 10.14 5.72
C VAL A 130 8.26 9.21 4.55
N TRP A 131 7.82 9.78 3.43
CA TRP A 131 7.67 9.08 2.18
C TRP A 131 9.05 8.73 1.63
N THR A 132 9.24 7.45 1.35
CA THR A 132 10.46 6.94 0.73
C THR A 132 10.12 6.51 -0.70
N PRO A 133 10.85 6.99 -1.72
CA PRO A 133 10.68 6.51 -3.08
C PRO A 133 10.79 4.99 -3.15
N GLU A 134 9.94 4.38 -3.98
CA GLU A 134 9.98 2.94 -4.17
C GLU A 134 11.29 2.52 -4.85
N ALA A 135 11.95 1.49 -4.31
CA ALA A 135 13.17 0.95 -4.89
C ALA A 135 12.89 0.30 -6.25
N THR A 136 13.89 0.28 -7.12
CA THR A 136 13.81 -0.43 -8.40
C THR A 136 13.62 -1.93 -8.19
N TYR A 137 12.91 -2.57 -9.11
CA TYR A 137 12.75 -4.01 -9.16
C TYR A 137 13.99 -4.66 -9.78
N THR A 138 14.44 -5.72 -9.12
CA THR A 138 15.57 -6.56 -9.52
C THR A 138 15.15 -8.03 -9.47
N ALA A 139 15.87 -8.89 -10.17
CA ALA A 139 15.67 -10.34 -10.10
C ALA A 139 15.73 -10.85 -8.65
N ALA A 140 16.74 -10.41 -7.90
CA ALA A 140 16.90 -10.78 -6.49
C ALA A 140 15.71 -10.35 -5.61
N ARG A 141 15.13 -9.16 -5.84
CA ARG A 141 13.93 -8.71 -5.13
C ARG A 141 12.74 -9.62 -5.44
N LEU A 142 12.51 -9.95 -6.72
CA LEU A 142 11.40 -10.84 -7.10
C LEU A 142 11.53 -12.24 -6.49
N VAL A 143 12.74 -12.82 -6.52
CA VAL A 143 13.00 -14.12 -5.89
C VAL A 143 12.80 -14.05 -4.37
N ALA A 144 13.22 -12.97 -3.71
CA ALA A 144 12.96 -12.78 -2.29
C ALA A 144 11.45 -12.70 -1.98
N THR A 145 10.67 -11.99 -2.80
CA THR A 145 9.20 -11.95 -2.67
C THR A 145 8.57 -13.34 -2.82
N VAL A 146 9.05 -14.14 -3.76
CA VAL A 146 8.61 -15.54 -3.96
C VAL A 146 8.90 -16.38 -2.72
N ARG A 147 10.11 -16.30 -2.15
CA ARG A 147 10.49 -17.01 -0.91
C ARG A 147 9.55 -16.67 0.24
N THR A 148 9.35 -15.38 0.53
CA THR A 148 8.43 -14.93 1.57
C THR A 148 7.00 -15.42 1.32
N THR A 149 6.56 -15.49 0.06
CA THR A 149 5.23 -16.01 -0.29
C THR A 149 5.12 -17.50 -0.01
N ILE A 150 6.16 -18.28 -0.31
CA ILE A 150 6.21 -19.73 -0.03
C ILE A 150 6.22 -19.99 1.48
N GLU A 151 7.03 -19.24 2.24
CA GLU A 151 7.08 -19.33 3.70
C GLU A 151 5.70 -19.07 4.31
N ARG A 152 5.03 -17.99 3.88
CA ARG A 152 3.66 -17.68 4.33
C ARG A 152 2.66 -18.79 4.00
N ARG A 153 2.74 -19.38 2.80
CA ARG A 153 1.87 -20.51 2.40
C ARG A 153 2.10 -21.75 3.26
N ARG A 154 3.32 -21.96 3.77
CA ARG A 154 3.66 -23.07 4.67
C ARG A 154 3.12 -22.84 6.08
N ASP A 155 3.15 -21.61 6.58
CA ASP A 155 2.69 -21.29 7.93
C ASP A 155 1.15 -21.30 8.04
N GLU A 156 0.45 -21.12 6.92
CA GLU A 156 -1.03 -21.11 6.83
C GLU A 156 -1.65 -22.50 6.61
N GLY A 157 -0.84 -23.54 6.33
CA GLY A 157 -1.29 -24.91 5.99
C GLY A 157 -1.03 -25.92 7.10
#